data_AF-A0A520YC77-F1
#
_entry.id   AF-A0A520YC77-F1
#
_cell.length_a   1.000
_cell.length_b   1.000
_cell.length_c   1.000
_cell.angle_alpha   90.00
_cell.angle_beta   90.00
_cell.angle_gamma   90.00
#
_symmetry.space_group_name_H-M   'P 1'
#
loop_
_entity.id
_entity.type
_entity.pdbx_description
1 polymer ?
#
loop_
_entity_poly.entity_id
_entity_poly.type
_entity_poly.pdbx_seq_one_letter_code
_entity_poly.pdbx_strand_id
1 'polypeptide(L)'
;MGVSISSAFDSGNIRVISIQDNEIELEIVKDHQSDFYQWFHFRLTGARGRDMVLKIGNAGGAAYPDGWNNYKAVMSTDREEWERVDATSYEEGVLTIKLVPDTDSVFLAYFAPYSIERCLDLVSTVAALPGVDYESLGHTIDGQDLDYLK
;
A
#
# COMPACT_ATOMS: atom_id res chain seq x y z
N MET A 1 1.02 -25.16 4.91
CA MET A 1 1.14 -23.80 5.45
C MET A 1 0.06 -22.95 4.79
N GLY A 2 -0.65 -22.13 5.56
CA GLY A 2 -1.77 -21.31 5.06
C GLY A 2 -1.29 -19.95 4.54
N VAL A 3 -2.14 -19.30 3.75
CA VAL A 3 -1.92 -17.93 3.28
C VAL A 3 -2.24 -16.94 4.41
N SER A 4 -1.51 -15.84 4.48
CA SER A 4 -1.75 -14.77 5.47
C SER A 4 -1.58 -13.38 4.86
N ILE A 5 -2.42 -12.45 5.29
CA ILE A 5 -2.39 -11.02 4.96
C ILE A 5 -2.05 -10.23 6.23
N SER A 6 -1.16 -9.24 6.10
CA SER A 6 -0.86 -8.29 7.17
C SER A 6 -0.71 -6.88 6.61
N SER A 7 -1.13 -5.88 7.39
CA SER A 7 -0.88 -4.46 7.13
C SER A 7 -0.35 -3.75 8.38
N ALA A 8 0.23 -4.50 9.33
CA ALA A 8 0.73 -3.96 10.59
C ALA A 8 2.15 -3.38 10.43
N PHE A 9 2.27 -2.34 9.61
CA PHE A 9 3.52 -1.64 9.29
C PHE A 9 3.20 -0.24 8.74
N ASP A 10 4.24 0.59 8.57
CA ASP A 10 4.11 1.96 8.05
C ASP A 10 3.32 2.01 6.74
N SER A 11 2.39 2.96 6.63
CA SER A 11 1.39 3.12 5.56
C SER A 11 0.45 1.92 5.33
N GLY A 12 0.52 0.86 6.13
CA GLY A 12 -0.29 -0.34 5.94
C GLY A 12 -1.79 -0.08 6.09
N ASN A 13 -2.57 -0.48 5.09
CA ASN A 13 -4.03 -0.38 5.09
C ASN A 13 -4.65 -1.54 4.31
N ILE A 14 -5.27 -2.48 5.03
CA ILE A 14 -6.26 -3.42 4.49
C ILE A 14 -7.04 -4.05 5.66
N ARG A 15 -8.24 -4.54 5.37
CA ARG A 15 -9.00 -5.43 6.26
C ARG A 15 -9.28 -6.74 5.53
N VAL A 16 -9.03 -7.86 6.20
CA VAL A 16 -9.37 -9.19 5.68
C VAL A 16 -10.80 -9.53 6.07
N ILE A 17 -11.62 -9.88 5.08
CA ILE A 17 -13.01 -10.34 5.29
C ILE A 17 -13.04 -11.86 5.32
N SER A 18 -12.42 -12.51 4.33
CA SER A 18 -12.33 -13.97 4.27
C SER A 18 -11.09 -14.44 3.49
N ILE A 19 -10.62 -15.64 3.79
CA ILE A 19 -9.55 -16.33 3.06
C ILE A 19 -10.10 -17.73 2.72
N GLN A 20 -10.31 -18.00 1.43
CA GLN A 20 -10.82 -19.27 0.92
C GLN A 20 -9.85 -19.83 -0.11
N ASP A 21 -8.95 -20.71 0.33
CA ASP A 21 -7.89 -21.32 -0.47
C ASP A 21 -7.00 -20.33 -1.24
N ASN A 22 -7.43 -19.95 -2.43
CA ASN A 22 -6.75 -19.06 -3.36
C ASN A 22 -7.50 -17.74 -3.62
N GLU A 23 -8.72 -17.59 -3.09
CA GLU A 23 -9.50 -16.36 -3.14
C GLU A 23 -9.50 -15.66 -1.78
N ILE A 24 -9.23 -14.35 -1.77
CA ILE A 24 -9.18 -13.54 -0.55
C ILE A 24 -10.07 -12.31 -0.74
N GLU A 25 -11.00 -12.13 0.18
CA GLU A 25 -11.87 -10.96 0.23
C GLU A 25 -11.31 -9.93 1.20
N LEU A 26 -11.24 -8.69 0.73
CA LEU A 26 -10.58 -7.57 1.38
C LEU A 26 -11.48 -6.33 1.36
N GLU A 27 -11.25 -5.43 2.30
CA GLU A 27 -11.79 -4.08 2.31
C GLU A 27 -10.68 -3.06 2.58
N ILE A 28 -10.77 -1.90 1.94
CA ILE A 28 -9.95 -0.74 2.28
C ILE A 28 -10.50 -0.11 3.56
N VAL A 29 -9.63 0.17 4.53
CA VAL A 29 -10.01 0.84 5.78
C VAL A 29 -10.08 2.34 5.55
N LYS A 30 -11.09 2.99 6.14
CA LYS A 30 -11.24 4.44 6.18
C LYS A 30 -10.04 5.13 6.80
N ASP A 31 -9.71 6.29 6.26
CA ASP A 31 -8.72 7.19 6.82
C ASP A 31 -9.09 7.55 8.27
N HIS A 32 -8.07 7.78 9.10
CA HIS A 32 -8.29 8.09 10.50
C HIS A 32 -9.15 9.36 10.64
N GLN A 33 -10.30 9.23 11.32
CA GLN A 33 -11.27 10.33 11.53
C GLN A 33 -11.83 10.95 10.23
N SER A 34 -12.00 10.14 9.19
CA SER A 34 -12.54 10.57 7.90
C SER A 34 -13.44 9.50 7.28
N ASP A 35 -14.35 9.92 6.40
CA ASP A 35 -15.15 9.01 5.58
C ASP A 35 -14.43 8.55 4.31
N PHE A 36 -13.32 9.21 3.96
CA PHE A 36 -12.54 8.88 2.76
C PHE A 36 -11.73 7.60 2.93
N TYR A 37 -11.57 6.90 1.81
CA TYR A 37 -10.61 5.80 1.63
C TYR A 37 -10.33 5.63 0.15
N GLN A 38 -9.11 5.18 -0.15
CA GLN A 38 -8.66 4.80 -1.50
C GLN A 38 -7.34 4.02 -1.39
N TRP A 39 -6.46 4.49 -0.50
CA TRP A 39 -5.16 3.90 -0.27
C TRP A 39 -5.27 2.51 0.35
N PHE A 40 -4.59 1.54 -0.24
CA PHE A 40 -4.34 0.23 0.36
C PHE A 40 -2.86 -0.10 0.29
N HIS A 41 -2.37 -0.84 1.29
CA HIS A 41 -1.01 -1.38 1.32
C HIS A 41 -0.97 -2.55 2.29
N PHE A 42 -0.63 -3.74 1.79
CA PHE A 42 -0.60 -4.97 2.59
C PHE A 42 0.43 -5.96 2.08
N ARG A 43 0.78 -6.92 2.93
CA ARG A 43 1.69 -8.02 2.64
C ARG A 43 0.94 -9.34 2.60
N LEU A 44 1.06 -10.05 1.49
CA LEU A 44 0.60 -11.41 1.28
C LEU A 44 1.77 -12.39 1.52
N THR A 45 1.53 -13.42 2.32
CA THR A 45 2.54 -14.44 2.63
C THR A 45 2.03 -15.87 2.49
N GLY A 46 2.93 -16.82 2.19
CA GLY A 46 2.60 -18.25 2.05
C GLY A 46 1.87 -18.61 0.75
N ALA A 47 1.98 -17.75 -0.26
CA ALA A 47 1.29 -17.86 -1.55
C ALA A 47 2.23 -18.17 -2.73
N ARG A 48 3.50 -18.53 -2.47
CA ARG A 48 4.47 -18.83 -3.53
C ARG A 48 3.95 -19.90 -4.50
N GLY A 49 4.00 -19.58 -5.80
CA GLY A 49 3.62 -20.49 -6.88
C GLY A 49 2.13 -20.82 -6.93
N ARG A 50 1.27 -20.05 -6.26
CA ARG A 50 -0.18 -20.28 -6.21
C ARG A 50 -0.92 -19.18 -6.97
N ASP A 51 -1.91 -19.57 -7.78
CA ASP A 51 -2.81 -18.64 -8.46
C ASP A 51 -3.76 -17.96 -7.47
N MET A 52 -3.40 -16.76 -7.02
CA MET A 52 -4.16 -16.00 -6.05
C MET A 52 -5.12 -15.01 -6.72
N VAL A 53 -6.31 -14.87 -6.14
CA VAL A 53 -7.35 -13.90 -6.51
C VAL A 53 -7.67 -13.05 -5.28
N LEU A 54 -7.29 -11.78 -5.32
CA LEU A 54 -7.54 -10.83 -4.24
C LEU A 54 -8.67 -9.88 -4.66
N LYS A 55 -9.75 -9.82 -3.89
CA LYS A 55 -10.94 -9.00 -4.20
C LYS A 55 -11.12 -7.94 -3.13
N ILE A 56 -11.01 -6.68 -3.52
CA ILE A 56 -11.34 -5.54 -2.66
C ILE A 56 -12.80 -5.16 -2.94
N GLY A 57 -13.69 -5.61 -2.05
CA GLY A 57 -15.14 -5.58 -2.26
C GLY A 57 -15.80 -4.21 -2.09
N ASN A 58 -15.16 -3.30 -1.34
CA ASN A 58 -15.69 -1.94 -1.11
C ASN A 58 -15.10 -0.88 -2.05
N ALA A 59 -14.37 -1.27 -3.11
CA ALA A 59 -13.69 -0.33 -4.00
C ALA A 59 -14.66 0.68 -4.65
N GLY A 60 -15.89 0.28 -4.99
CA GLY A 60 -16.91 1.16 -5.58
C GLY A 60 -17.45 2.24 -4.64
N GLY A 61 -17.23 2.13 -3.34
CA GLY A 61 -17.58 3.17 -2.36
C GLY A 61 -16.41 4.07 -1.98
N ALA A 62 -15.25 3.89 -2.59
CA ALA A 62 -14.05 4.66 -2.29
C ALA A 62 -14.20 6.14 -2.70
N ALA A 63 -13.26 6.98 -2.29
CA ALA A 63 -13.33 8.43 -2.53
C ALA A 63 -13.41 8.78 -4.02
N TYR A 64 -12.73 8.00 -4.86
CA TYR A 64 -12.68 8.19 -6.31
C TYR A 64 -12.88 6.85 -7.04
N PRO A 65 -14.13 6.36 -7.16
CA PRO A 65 -14.40 5.07 -7.79
C PRO A 65 -14.00 5.02 -9.27
N ASP A 66 -14.09 6.14 -9.98
CA ASP A 66 -13.65 6.25 -11.37
C ASP A 66 -12.13 6.08 -11.53
N GLY A 67 -11.37 6.27 -10.44
CA GLY A 67 -9.93 6.03 -10.41
C GLY A 67 -9.54 4.57 -10.57
N TRP A 68 -10.48 3.63 -10.43
CA TRP A 68 -10.26 2.20 -10.66
C TRP A 68 -10.35 1.79 -12.13
N ASN A 69 -10.93 2.63 -12.99
CA ASN A 69 -11.01 2.36 -14.42
C ASN A 69 -9.60 2.37 -15.05
N ASN A 70 -9.21 1.25 -15.67
CA ASN A 70 -7.87 1.02 -16.23
C ASN A 70 -6.72 1.07 -15.22
N TYR A 71 -7.02 1.11 -13.92
CA TYR A 71 -6.02 1.08 -12.87
C TYR A 71 -5.39 -0.31 -12.72
N LYS A 72 -4.11 -0.33 -12.35
CA LYS A 72 -3.35 -1.54 -12.05
C LYS A 72 -2.67 -1.39 -10.69
N ALA A 73 -2.91 -2.33 -9.77
CA ALA A 73 -2.20 -2.34 -8.50
C ALA A 73 -0.70 -2.49 -8.70
N VAL A 74 0.09 -2.05 -7.73
CA VAL A 74 1.53 -2.32 -7.72
C VAL A 74 1.86 -3.45 -6.76
N MET A 75 2.86 -4.25 -7.08
CA MET A 75 3.43 -5.25 -6.19
C MET A 75 4.95 -5.10 -6.08
N SER A 76 5.50 -5.61 -4.98
CA SER A 76 6.94 -5.68 -4.75
C SER A 76 7.29 -6.87 -3.86
N THR A 77 8.46 -7.48 -4.07
CA THR A 77 8.96 -8.58 -3.23
C THR A 77 10.07 -8.14 -2.27
N ASP A 78 10.66 -6.95 -2.48
CA ASP A 78 11.76 -6.39 -1.70
C ASP A 78 11.44 -5.02 -1.07
N ARG A 79 10.30 -4.40 -1.46
CA ARG A 79 9.85 -3.03 -1.12
C ARG A 79 10.66 -1.91 -1.79
N GLU A 80 11.57 -2.25 -2.70
CA GLU A 80 12.39 -1.29 -3.44
C GLU A 80 11.88 -1.15 -4.88
N GLU A 81 11.78 -2.27 -5.59
CA GLU A 81 11.29 -2.31 -6.97
C GLU A 81 9.79 -2.64 -6.98
N TRP A 82 9.00 -1.79 -7.66
CA TRP A 82 7.56 -1.89 -7.71
C TRP A 82 7.06 -2.01 -9.15
N GLU A 83 6.31 -3.07 -9.42
CA GLU A 83 5.80 -3.39 -10.75
C GLU A 83 4.28 -3.39 -10.76
N ARG A 84 3.67 -3.14 -11.92
CA ARG A 84 2.21 -3.23 -12.08
C ARG A 84 1.77 -4.68 -12.16
N VAL A 85 0.65 -4.99 -11.50
CA VAL A 85 -0.03 -6.28 -11.65
C VAL A 85 -1.02 -6.16 -12.81
N ASP A 86 -0.61 -6.63 -13.99
CA ASP A 86 -1.39 -6.48 -15.24
C ASP A 86 -2.79 -7.08 -15.14
N ALA A 87 -2.94 -8.19 -14.42
CA ALA A 87 -4.21 -8.85 -14.17
C ALA A 87 -5.02 -8.21 -13.00
N THR A 88 -4.95 -6.88 -12.89
CA THR A 88 -5.89 -6.07 -12.08
C THR A 88 -7.09 -5.66 -12.94
N SER A 89 -8.31 -5.83 -12.45
CA SER A 89 -9.55 -5.39 -13.09
C SER A 89 -10.51 -4.80 -12.08
N TYR A 90 -11.44 -3.97 -12.55
CA TYR A 90 -12.47 -3.35 -11.72
C TYR A 90 -13.82 -3.49 -12.42
N GLU A 91 -14.74 -4.21 -11.77
CA GLU A 91 -16.06 -4.53 -12.31
C GLU A 91 -17.07 -4.53 -11.15
N GLU A 92 -18.27 -3.98 -11.37
CA GLU A 92 -19.38 -4.00 -10.40
C GLU A 92 -19.03 -3.53 -8.98
N GLY A 93 -18.10 -2.57 -8.85
CA GLY A 93 -17.68 -2.04 -7.55
C GLY A 93 -16.59 -2.84 -6.83
N VAL A 94 -16.09 -3.91 -7.45
CA VAL A 94 -15.04 -4.78 -6.89
C VAL A 94 -13.75 -4.63 -7.69
N LEU A 95 -12.66 -4.30 -6.99
CA LEU A 95 -11.32 -4.31 -7.57
C LEU A 95 -10.71 -5.71 -7.35
N THR A 96 -10.40 -6.41 -8.44
CA THR A 96 -9.82 -7.76 -8.42
C THR A 96 -8.37 -7.71 -8.88
N ILE A 97 -7.46 -8.30 -8.10
CA ILE A 97 -6.04 -8.43 -8.40
C ILE A 97 -5.71 -9.93 -8.48
N LYS A 98 -5.27 -10.40 -9.65
CA LYS A 98 -4.84 -11.78 -9.86
C LYS A 98 -3.33 -11.84 -10.04
N LEU A 99 -2.66 -12.76 -9.35
CA LEU A 99 -1.21 -12.91 -9.41
C LEU A 99 -0.76 -14.31 -9.00
N VAL A 100 0.42 -14.70 -9.48
CA VAL A 100 1.16 -15.87 -9.02
C VAL A 100 2.46 -15.37 -8.39
N PRO A 101 2.58 -15.30 -7.06
CA PRO A 101 3.80 -14.81 -6.42
C PRO A 101 4.96 -15.80 -6.61
N ASP A 102 6.14 -15.31 -7.02
CA ASP A 102 7.36 -16.14 -7.10
C ASP A 102 8.05 -16.32 -5.73
N THR A 103 7.66 -15.50 -4.75
CA THR A 103 8.18 -15.51 -3.38
C THR A 103 7.08 -15.82 -2.37
N ASP A 104 7.47 -16.23 -1.17
CA ASP A 104 6.54 -16.45 -0.07
C ASP A 104 6.09 -15.15 0.61
N SER A 105 6.57 -13.99 0.16
CA SER A 105 6.24 -12.68 0.71
C SER A 105 6.22 -11.64 -0.40
N VAL A 106 5.03 -11.10 -0.66
CA VAL A 106 4.81 -10.05 -1.66
C VAL A 106 3.97 -8.94 -1.03
N PHE A 107 4.36 -7.69 -1.28
CA PHE A 107 3.61 -6.51 -0.91
C PHE A 107 2.74 -6.09 -2.09
N LEU A 108 1.52 -5.64 -1.80
CA LEU A 108 0.64 -5.01 -2.76
C LEU A 108 0.22 -3.64 -2.22
N ALA A 109 0.21 -2.64 -3.09
CA ALA A 109 -0.16 -1.28 -2.71
C ALA A 109 -0.91 -0.55 -3.83
N TYR A 110 -1.55 0.56 -3.44
CA TYR A 110 -2.20 1.47 -4.38
C TYR A 110 -1.20 2.15 -5.33
N PHE A 111 -0.06 2.54 -4.76
CA PHE A 111 1.10 3.08 -5.46
C PHE A 111 2.37 2.72 -4.68
N ALA A 112 3.56 2.90 -5.27
CA ALA A 112 4.83 2.64 -4.59
C ALA A 112 4.91 3.48 -3.29
N PRO A 113 4.94 2.86 -2.10
CA PRO A 113 4.98 3.58 -0.83
C PRO A 113 6.31 4.30 -0.62
N TYR A 114 6.25 5.44 0.07
CA TYR A 114 7.43 6.15 0.56
C TYR A 114 7.37 6.18 2.08
N SER A 115 8.13 5.30 2.73
CA SER A 115 8.07 5.13 4.19
C SER A 115 8.66 6.33 4.94
N ILE A 116 8.26 6.50 6.19
CA ILE A 116 8.81 7.53 7.07
C ILE A 116 10.33 7.37 7.27
N GLU A 117 10.84 6.14 7.43
CA GLU A 117 12.28 5.88 7.55
C GLU A 117 13.06 6.41 6.33
N ARG A 118 12.57 6.11 5.13
CA ARG A 118 13.15 6.65 3.87
C ARG A 118 13.08 8.18 3.80
N CYS A 119 12.03 8.78 4.37
CA CYS A 119 11.91 10.24 4.46
C CYS A 119 12.98 10.83 5.37
N LEU A 120 13.16 10.24 6.56
CA LEU A 120 14.17 10.65 7.53
C LEU A 120 15.60 10.46 6.97
N ASP A 121 15.86 9.37 6.23
CA ASP A 121 17.12 9.15 5.53
C ASP A 121 17.39 10.24 4.48
N LEU A 122 16.37 10.60 3.70
CA LEU A 122 16.46 11.66 2.69
C LEU A 122 16.75 13.01 3.36
N VAL A 123 15.97 13.38 4.38
CA VAL A 123 16.14 14.65 5.11
C VAL A 123 17.55 14.73 5.69
N SER A 124 18.01 13.67 6.37
CA SER A 124 19.35 13.62 6.95
C SER A 124 20.45 13.76 5.90
N THR A 125 20.29 13.11 4.74
CA THR A 125 21.25 13.18 3.65
C THR A 125 21.30 14.59 3.04
N VAL A 126 20.15 15.19 2.77
CA VAL A 126 20.05 16.50 2.11
C VAL A 126 20.47 17.63 3.04
N ALA A 127 20.11 17.58 4.33
CA ALA A 127 20.52 18.56 5.33
C ALA A 127 22.04 18.60 5.56
N ALA A 128 22.78 17.54 5.20
CA ALA A 128 24.23 17.49 5.29
C ALA A 128 24.95 18.09 4.05
N LEU A 129 24.22 18.43 2.98
CA LEU A 129 24.82 18.97 1.76
C LEU A 129 25.30 20.43 1.94
N PRO A 130 26.43 20.81 1.33
CA PRO A 130 26.87 22.20 1.34
C PRO A 130 25.84 23.15 0.72
N GLY A 131 25.47 24.19 1.45
CA GLY A 131 24.53 25.22 0.98
C GLY A 131 23.06 24.91 1.21
N VAL A 132 22.74 23.81 1.89
CA VAL A 132 21.37 23.52 2.38
C VAL A 132 21.27 23.95 3.84
N ASP A 133 20.26 24.75 4.16
CA ASP A 133 19.91 25.08 5.55
C ASP A 133 18.69 24.27 6.00
N TYR A 134 18.77 23.70 7.20
CA TYR A 134 17.67 22.96 7.83
C TYR A 134 16.94 23.81 8.87
N GLU A 135 15.62 23.73 8.87
CA GLU A 135 14.74 24.30 9.90
C GLU A 135 13.62 23.32 10.24
N SER A 136 13.39 23.06 11.54
CA SER A 136 12.18 22.37 12.00
C SER A 136 11.06 23.38 12.17
N LEU A 137 9.96 23.21 11.44
CA LEU A 137 8.78 24.09 11.50
C LEU A 137 7.84 23.77 12.67
N GLY A 138 8.08 22.66 13.37
CA GLY A 138 7.23 22.16 14.45
C GLY A 138 6.87 20.69 14.24
N HIS A 139 5.70 20.29 14.76
CA HIS A 139 5.28 18.89 14.77
C HIS A 139 3.87 18.72 14.19
N THR A 140 3.60 17.54 13.63
CA THR A 140 2.25 17.08 13.24
C THR A 140 1.39 16.78 14.47
N ILE A 141 0.12 16.44 14.25
CA ILE A 141 -0.82 16.06 15.32
C ILE A 141 -0.36 14.82 16.12
N ASP A 142 0.39 13.91 15.48
CA ASP A 142 0.94 12.70 16.09
C ASP A 142 2.38 12.91 16.61
N GLY A 143 2.88 14.15 16.56
CA GLY A 143 4.19 14.51 17.08
C GLY A 143 5.38 14.21 16.16
N GLN A 144 5.15 13.96 14.87
CA GLN A 144 6.25 13.81 13.89
C GLN A 144 6.79 15.18 13.46
N ASP A 145 8.08 15.27 13.15
CA ASP A 145 8.73 16.52 12.72
C ASP A 145 8.21 17.02 11.37
N LEU A 146 8.12 18.35 11.24
CA LEU A 146 7.88 19.06 9.98
C LEU A 146 9.18 19.70 9.50
N ASP A 147 9.93 18.97 8.68
CA ASP A 147 11.24 19.37 8.19
C ASP A 147 11.15 20.35 7.01
N TYR A 148 11.94 21.43 7.08
CA TYR A 148 12.11 22.38 5.99
C TYR A 148 13.58 22.48 5.58
N LEU A 149 13.85 22.22 4.29
CA LEU A 149 15.17 22.28 3.67
C LEU A 149 15.17 23.44 2.67
N LYS A 150 16.10 24.38 2.85
CA LYS A 150 16.29 25.58 2.01
C LYS A 150 17.39 25.39 0.99
#